data_AF-A0A182BF95-F1
#
_entry.id   AF-A0A182BF95-F1
#
_cell.length_a   1.000
_cell.length_b   1.000
_cell.length_c   1.000
_cell.angle_alpha   90.00
_cell.angle_beta   90.00
_cell.angle_gamma   90.00
#
_symmetry.space_group_name_H-M   'P 1'
#
loop_
_entity.id
_entity.type
_entity.pdbx_description
1 polymer ?
#
loop_
_entity_poly.entity_id
_entity_poly.type
_entity_poly.pdbx_seq_one_letter_code
_entity_poly.pdbx_strand_id
1 'polypeptide(L)'
;MDKLKVGGNSLRFSKEQSNTFSNAKSSGRISMVAAVNVSRFEGIPMAPPDPILGVSEAFRADTSDAKLNLGVGAYRTEELQPYVLKVVNKAENLMLERGYLAIEGLAAFNKATAELLLGADNPAIKQQRVATVQGLSGTGSLRLGAALIERNHKNIFNDARVPWSEYRYYDPKTVGLDFEGMIEDIKAAPEGTFVLLHGCAHNPTGIDPTPEQWEKIADVIQEKNHIPFFDVAYQGFASGSLDEDAASVRLFVARGLEVLVAQSYSKNLGLYAERIGAINVISSSPESAARVKSQLKRIARPMYSNPPVHGARIVADIVGNPALFDEWKVEMEMMAGRIKNVRQQLYDSISSKDKSGKDWSFILKQIGMFSYTGLNKNQLKLNALCFRTKLLRLLQLAT
;
A
#
# COMPACT_ATOMS: atom_id res chain seq x y z
N MET A 1 45.21 -38.77 7.55
CA MET A 1 46.43 -38.86 6.72
C MET A 1 46.51 -40.26 6.12
N ASP A 2 46.09 -40.36 4.86
CA ASP A 2 46.69 -41.10 3.76
C ASP A 2 47.17 -42.57 3.85
N LYS A 3 46.54 -43.36 2.96
CA LYS A 3 47.11 -44.30 1.95
C LYS A 3 47.33 -45.79 2.29
N LEU A 4 46.42 -46.59 1.71
CA LEU A 4 46.63 -47.69 0.74
C LEU A 4 47.95 -48.47 0.73
N LYS A 5 47.84 -49.81 0.81
CA LYS A 5 48.63 -50.86 0.12
C LYS A 5 47.84 -52.18 0.21
N VAL A 6 47.18 -52.66 -0.85
CA VAL A 6 47.65 -53.49 -1.98
C VAL A 6 48.38 -54.77 -1.56
N GLY A 7 47.79 -55.92 -1.90
CA GLY A 7 48.43 -57.23 -1.93
C GLY A 7 47.55 -58.23 -2.69
N GLY A 8 47.83 -58.39 -3.98
CA GLY A 8 47.24 -59.41 -4.86
C GLY A 8 48.15 -60.62 -5.03
N ASN A 9 47.57 -61.72 -5.55
CA ASN A 9 48.16 -62.79 -6.36
C ASN A 9 47.03 -63.80 -6.62
N SER A 10 46.85 -64.47 -7.77
CA SER A 10 47.58 -64.61 -9.04
C SER A 10 46.62 -65.30 -10.04
N LEU A 11 46.55 -64.90 -11.31
CA LEU A 11 47.02 -65.60 -12.54
C LEU A 11 46.54 -67.08 -12.69
N ARG A 12 46.15 -67.67 -13.83
CA ARG A 12 45.95 -67.32 -15.26
C ARG A 12 45.37 -68.58 -15.98
N PHE A 13 44.59 -68.37 -17.04
CA PHE A 13 44.40 -69.14 -18.30
C PHE A 13 44.30 -70.69 -18.35
N SER A 14 43.22 -71.20 -18.97
CA SER A 14 43.18 -71.89 -20.29
C SER A 14 41.75 -72.39 -20.57
N LYS A 15 41.06 -71.88 -21.60
CA LYS A 15 40.94 -72.33 -23.01
C LYS A 15 40.10 -73.59 -23.25
N GLU A 16 39.06 -73.38 -24.08
CA GLU A 16 38.40 -74.33 -25.02
C GLU A 16 37.52 -75.43 -24.37
N GLN A 17 36.25 -75.70 -24.76
CA GLN A 17 35.66 -75.75 -26.11
C GLN A 17 34.11 -75.60 -26.09
N SER A 18 33.60 -75.07 -27.21
CA SER A 18 32.27 -75.17 -27.84
C SER A 18 31.17 -76.00 -27.16
N ASN A 19 29.91 -75.51 -27.11
CA ASN A 19 29.01 -75.47 -28.27
C ASN A 19 27.62 -74.85 -27.97
N THR A 20 27.09 -74.20 -29.01
CA THR A 20 25.68 -74.05 -29.42
C THR A 20 24.68 -73.25 -28.58
N PHE A 21 24.24 -72.16 -29.22
CA PHE A 21 23.11 -71.29 -28.92
C PHE A 21 21.77 -72.03 -28.74
N SER A 22 21.01 -71.64 -27.72
CA SER A 22 19.55 -71.65 -27.75
C SER A 22 19.01 -70.29 -27.27
N ASN A 23 18.44 -69.55 -28.22
CA ASN A 23 17.79 -68.26 -28.04
C ASN A 23 16.62 -68.33 -27.03
N ALA A 24 16.81 -67.80 -25.83
CA ALA A 24 15.71 -67.38 -24.98
C ALA A 24 15.48 -65.87 -25.17
N LYS A 25 14.44 -65.52 -25.95
CA LYS A 25 13.97 -64.13 -26.11
C LYS A 25 13.42 -63.65 -24.76
N SER A 26 14.24 -62.95 -23.98
CA SER A 26 13.79 -62.10 -22.89
C SER A 26 12.90 -60.99 -23.48
N SER A 27 11.59 -61.15 -23.33
CA SER A 27 10.61 -60.11 -23.66
C SER A 27 10.53 -59.11 -22.51
N GLY A 28 11.64 -58.39 -22.29
CA GLY A 28 11.63 -57.21 -21.44
C GLY A 28 10.91 -56.08 -22.16
N ARG A 29 9.60 -55.92 -21.88
CA ARG A 29 8.89 -54.68 -22.24
C ARG A 29 9.50 -53.55 -21.42
N ILE A 30 10.48 -52.87 -21.97
CA ILE A 30 10.85 -51.52 -21.53
C ILE A 30 9.66 -50.64 -21.94
N SER A 31 8.71 -50.44 -21.05
CA SER A 31 7.75 -49.34 -21.17
C SER A 31 8.55 -48.05 -21.09
N MET A 32 8.92 -47.50 -22.24
CA MET A 32 9.18 -46.06 -22.31
C MET A 32 7.87 -45.38 -21.97
N VAL A 33 7.72 -45.02 -20.69
CA VAL A 33 6.76 -43.99 -20.30
C VAL A 33 7.21 -42.76 -21.08
N ALA A 34 6.50 -42.43 -22.16
CA ALA A 34 6.64 -41.13 -22.77
C ALA A 34 6.37 -40.13 -21.63
N ALA A 35 7.43 -39.49 -21.14
CA ALA A 35 7.29 -38.36 -20.27
C ALA A 35 6.58 -37.30 -21.11
N VAL A 36 5.26 -37.30 -21.04
CA VAL A 36 4.44 -36.23 -21.59
C VAL A 36 4.88 -35.02 -20.80
N ASN A 37 5.67 -34.16 -21.42
CA ASN A 37 6.11 -32.87 -20.88
C ASN A 37 4.89 -31.92 -20.84
N VAL A 38 3.83 -32.32 -20.15
CA VAL A 38 2.72 -31.45 -19.79
C VAL A 38 3.33 -30.45 -18.82
N SER A 39 3.32 -29.18 -19.20
CA SER A 39 3.90 -28.14 -18.35
C SER A 39 3.17 -28.17 -17.02
N ARG A 40 3.92 -28.19 -15.91
CA ARG A 40 3.33 -28.07 -14.55
C ARG A 40 2.57 -26.75 -14.35
N PHE A 41 2.72 -25.82 -15.29
CA PHE A 41 2.09 -24.51 -15.30
C PHE A 41 1.01 -24.35 -16.37
N GLU A 42 0.68 -25.41 -17.12
CA GLU A 42 -0.31 -25.34 -18.22
C GLU A 42 -1.71 -24.91 -17.73
N GLY A 43 -2.06 -25.25 -16.49
CA GLY A 43 -3.32 -24.83 -15.86
C GLY A 43 -3.28 -23.47 -15.17
N ILE A 44 -2.17 -22.73 -15.19
CA ILE A 44 -2.10 -21.40 -14.56
C ILE A 44 -2.74 -20.38 -15.52
N PRO A 45 -3.91 -19.81 -15.17
CA PRO A 45 -4.54 -18.81 -16.01
C PRO A 45 -3.71 -17.52 -16.04
N MET A 46 -3.74 -16.82 -17.17
CA MET A 46 -3.19 -15.47 -17.25
C MET A 46 -3.94 -14.56 -16.28
N ALA A 47 -3.22 -13.86 -15.41
CA ALA A 47 -3.81 -12.91 -14.49
C ALA A 47 -4.47 -11.75 -15.27
N PRO A 48 -5.62 -11.22 -14.83
CA PRO A 48 -6.21 -10.04 -15.44
C PRO A 48 -5.25 -8.84 -15.28
N PRO A 49 -5.14 -7.96 -16.28
CA PRO A 49 -4.27 -6.79 -16.21
C PRO A 49 -4.79 -5.80 -15.15
N ASP A 50 -3.88 -5.19 -14.41
CA ASP A 50 -4.23 -4.12 -13.45
C ASP A 50 -4.73 -2.88 -14.22
N PRO A 51 -5.92 -2.34 -13.89
CA PRO A 51 -6.50 -1.20 -14.61
C PRO A 51 -5.61 0.06 -14.63
N ILE A 52 -4.79 0.28 -13.61
CA ILE A 52 -3.86 1.42 -13.52
C ILE A 52 -2.60 1.15 -14.35
N LEU A 53 -2.08 -0.07 -14.32
CA LEU A 53 -0.91 -0.45 -15.13
C LEU A 53 -1.23 -0.39 -16.62
N GLY A 54 -2.44 -0.82 -17.03
CA GLY A 54 -2.89 -0.72 -18.42
C GLY A 54 -2.92 0.71 -18.95
N VAL A 55 -3.31 1.69 -18.11
CA VAL A 55 -3.24 3.13 -18.47
C VAL A 55 -1.79 3.58 -18.68
N SER A 56 -0.87 3.13 -17.83
CA SER A 56 0.56 3.48 -17.92
C SER A 56 1.25 2.83 -19.12
N GLU A 57 0.86 1.61 -19.49
CA GLU A 57 1.32 0.94 -20.72
C GLU A 57 0.79 1.67 -21.97
N ALA A 58 -0.50 1.98 -22.00
CA ALA A 58 -1.11 2.74 -23.10
C ALA A 58 -0.48 4.14 -23.26
N PHE A 59 -0.12 4.81 -22.16
CA PHE A 59 0.60 6.09 -22.18
C PHE A 59 2.03 5.96 -22.72
N ARG A 60 2.75 4.89 -22.34
CA ARG A 60 4.11 4.63 -22.85
C ARG A 60 4.10 4.32 -24.35
N ALA A 61 3.09 3.60 -24.83
CA ALA A 61 2.91 3.25 -26.23
C ALA A 61 2.47 4.43 -27.12
N ASP A 62 1.88 5.49 -26.56
CA ASP A 62 1.49 6.69 -27.32
C ASP A 62 2.73 7.51 -27.71
N THR A 63 2.89 7.82 -28.99
CA THR A 63 4.05 8.57 -29.53
C THR A 63 3.81 10.08 -29.62
N SER A 64 2.62 10.56 -29.23
CA SER A 64 2.29 11.99 -29.27
C SER A 64 3.10 12.79 -28.26
N ASP A 65 3.67 13.92 -28.69
CA ASP A 65 4.40 14.86 -27.82
C ASP A 65 3.48 15.60 -26.83
N ALA A 66 2.18 15.67 -27.12
CA ALA A 66 1.17 16.30 -26.25
C ALA A 66 0.49 15.31 -25.26
N LYS A 67 1.03 14.11 -25.08
CA LYS A 67 0.41 13.09 -24.22
C LYS A 67 0.52 13.46 -22.73
N LEU A 68 -0.56 13.23 -21.98
CA LEU A 68 -0.59 13.44 -20.53
C LEU A 68 -1.05 12.16 -19.82
N ASN A 69 -0.37 11.83 -18.72
CA ASN A 69 -0.74 10.75 -17.83
C ASN A 69 -1.37 11.31 -16.56
N LEU A 70 -2.70 11.24 -16.47
CA LEU A 70 -3.47 11.75 -15.33
C LEU A 70 -4.01 10.60 -14.45
N GLY A 71 -3.47 9.40 -14.59
CA GLY A 71 -3.89 8.21 -13.83
C GLY A 71 -2.92 7.77 -12.72
N VAL A 72 -1.70 8.31 -12.66
CA VAL A 72 -0.56 7.70 -11.95
C VAL A 72 -0.27 8.18 -10.52
N GLY A 73 -1.11 8.88 -9.76
CA GLY A 73 -0.91 9.05 -8.29
C GLY A 73 0.51 9.37 -7.76
N ALA A 74 1.35 10.06 -8.53
CA ALA A 74 2.73 10.40 -8.21
C ALA A 74 2.99 11.86 -8.55
N TYR A 75 3.45 12.65 -7.57
CA TYR A 75 3.66 14.08 -7.72
C TYR A 75 4.78 14.39 -8.72
N ARG A 76 4.57 15.39 -9.58
CA ARG A 76 5.49 15.74 -10.67
C ARG A 76 5.98 17.18 -10.60
N THR A 77 7.06 17.48 -11.32
CA THR A 77 7.46 18.87 -11.64
C THR A 77 6.61 19.43 -12.78
N GLU A 78 6.78 20.70 -13.10
CA GLU A 78 6.21 21.39 -14.27
C GLU A 78 6.62 20.72 -15.60
N GLU A 79 7.79 20.09 -15.64
CA GLU A 79 8.31 19.30 -16.77
C GLU A 79 7.84 17.83 -16.74
N LEU A 80 6.85 17.52 -15.89
CA LEU A 80 6.22 16.20 -15.73
C LEU A 80 7.20 15.10 -15.24
N GLN A 81 8.33 15.49 -14.62
CA GLN A 81 9.31 14.56 -14.05
C GLN A 81 8.95 14.16 -12.61
N PRO A 82 9.42 12.99 -12.10
CA PRO A 82 9.29 12.68 -10.68
C PRO A 82 9.87 13.80 -9.80
N TYR A 83 9.10 14.27 -8.82
CA TYR A 83 9.59 15.26 -7.86
C TYR A 83 10.31 14.56 -6.69
N VAL A 84 11.57 14.92 -6.45
CA VAL A 84 12.36 14.46 -5.29
C VAL A 84 12.55 15.64 -4.34
N LEU A 85 12.12 15.47 -3.09
CA LEU A 85 12.20 16.52 -2.08
C LEU A 85 13.67 16.85 -1.75
N LYS A 86 13.99 18.12 -1.53
CA LYS A 86 15.38 18.53 -1.22
C LYS A 86 15.82 17.98 0.13
N VAL A 87 14.93 17.95 1.11
CA VAL A 87 15.16 17.35 2.42
C VAL A 87 15.49 15.85 2.33
N VAL A 88 14.91 15.12 1.35
CA VAL A 88 15.25 13.71 1.09
C VAL A 88 16.68 13.58 0.56
N ASN A 89 17.07 14.40 -0.42
CA ASN A 89 18.46 14.41 -0.91
C ASN A 89 19.47 14.75 0.20
N LYS A 90 19.14 15.67 1.10
CA LYS A 90 19.98 16.00 2.27
C LYS A 90 20.13 14.79 3.19
N ALA A 91 19.02 14.14 3.56
CA ALA A 91 19.03 12.96 4.41
C ALA A 91 19.85 11.82 3.79
N GLU A 92 19.70 11.56 2.49
CA GLU A 92 20.49 10.54 1.79
C GLU A 92 22.00 10.80 1.85
N ASN A 93 22.44 12.05 1.72
CA ASN A 93 23.86 12.41 1.79
C ASN A 93 24.45 12.25 3.21
N LEU A 94 23.62 12.23 4.26
CA LEU A 94 24.07 12.00 5.63
C LEU A 94 24.32 10.52 5.95
N MET A 95 23.87 9.59 5.09
CA MET A 95 23.89 8.15 5.35
C MET A 95 25.17 7.47 4.85
N LEU A 96 26.13 7.17 5.73
CA LEU A 96 27.41 6.53 5.36
C LEU A 96 27.67 5.09 5.85
N GLU A 97 26.73 4.38 6.49
CA GLU A 97 26.95 2.97 6.88
C GLU A 97 25.75 2.03 6.66
N ARG A 98 26.02 0.80 6.19
CA ARG A 98 25.00 -0.22 5.84
C ARG A 98 25.11 -1.46 6.74
N GLY A 99 23.97 -1.92 7.28
CA GLY A 99 23.82 -3.16 8.05
C GLY A 99 22.37 -3.66 8.04
N TYR A 100 22.16 -4.94 8.40
CA TYR A 100 20.82 -5.56 8.44
C TYR A 100 19.96 -5.01 9.60
N LEU A 101 18.64 -4.97 9.40
CA LEU A 101 17.66 -4.59 10.42
C LEU A 101 17.08 -5.79 11.18
N ALA A 102 16.55 -5.53 12.37
CA ALA A 102 15.65 -6.45 13.06
C ALA A 102 14.34 -6.67 12.25
N ILE A 103 13.62 -7.76 12.52
CA ILE A 103 12.37 -8.11 11.80
C ILE A 103 11.32 -6.98 11.88
N GLU A 104 11.27 -6.26 13.00
CA GLU A 104 10.36 -5.14 13.22
C GLU A 104 10.76 -3.85 12.49
N GLY A 105 11.92 -3.82 11.84
CA GLY A 105 12.47 -2.64 11.16
C GLY A 105 13.42 -1.82 12.02
N LEU A 106 13.70 -0.60 11.56
CA LEU A 106 14.59 0.34 12.24
C LEU A 106 13.87 0.97 13.44
N ALA A 107 14.46 0.87 14.63
CA ALA A 107 13.83 1.38 15.86
C ALA A 107 13.57 2.90 15.83
N ALA A 108 14.52 3.68 15.29
CA ALA A 108 14.36 5.13 15.14
C ALA A 108 13.19 5.48 14.21
N PHE A 109 13.03 4.75 13.10
CA PHE A 109 11.88 4.88 12.21
C PHE A 109 10.57 4.54 12.91
N ASN A 110 10.51 3.39 13.60
CA ASN A 110 9.31 2.95 14.30
C ASN A 110 8.86 3.93 15.40
N LYS A 111 9.80 4.61 16.05
CA LYS A 111 9.49 5.70 16.98
C LYS A 111 8.93 6.91 16.23
N ALA A 112 9.67 7.41 15.24
CA ALA A 112 9.31 8.61 14.49
C ALA A 112 7.95 8.49 13.78
N THR A 113 7.63 7.33 13.19
CA THR A 113 6.35 7.08 12.51
C THR A 113 5.16 7.09 13.47
N ALA A 114 5.30 6.51 14.67
CA ALA A 114 4.26 6.51 15.68
C ALA A 114 4.01 7.92 16.25
N GLU A 115 5.10 8.67 16.52
CA GLU A 115 5.04 10.05 17.00
C GLU A 115 4.44 10.99 15.96
N LEU A 116 4.78 10.85 14.67
CA LEU A 116 4.19 11.62 13.58
C LEU A 116 2.67 11.39 13.47
N LEU A 117 2.25 10.13 13.59
CA LEU A 117 0.83 9.76 13.47
C LEU A 117 0.00 10.31 14.64
N LEU A 118 0.45 10.07 15.87
CA LEU A 118 -0.37 10.32 17.07
C LEU A 118 -0.08 11.66 17.77
N GLY A 119 1.07 12.27 17.47
CA GLY A 119 1.68 13.32 18.27
C GLY A 119 2.57 12.72 19.37
N ALA A 120 3.78 13.24 19.55
CA ALA A 120 4.77 12.69 20.51
C ALA A 120 4.24 12.67 21.97
N ASP A 121 3.36 13.60 22.31
CA ASP A 121 2.78 13.70 23.65
C ASP A 121 1.57 12.79 23.90
N ASN A 122 1.14 12.01 22.89
CA ASN A 122 -0.06 11.20 22.98
C ASN A 122 0.04 10.16 24.12
N PRO A 123 -1.00 10.03 24.97
CA PRO A 123 -1.01 9.06 26.07
C PRO A 123 -0.74 7.62 25.62
N ALA A 124 -1.19 7.22 24.43
CA ALA A 124 -0.96 5.87 23.91
C ALA A 124 0.55 5.58 23.72
N ILE A 125 1.34 6.58 23.32
CA ILE A 125 2.80 6.45 23.21
C ILE A 125 3.42 6.36 24.61
N LYS A 126 3.08 7.29 25.50
CA LYS A 126 3.63 7.35 26.87
C LYS A 126 3.32 6.08 27.68
N GLN A 127 2.17 5.47 27.43
CA GLN A 127 1.72 4.23 28.06
C GLN A 127 2.19 2.96 27.32
N GLN A 128 3.02 3.10 26.29
CA GLN A 128 3.57 1.98 25.50
C GLN A 128 2.49 1.09 24.87
N ARG A 129 1.33 1.66 24.53
CA ARG A 129 0.19 0.96 23.92
C ARG A 129 0.28 0.83 22.40
N VAL A 130 1.34 1.33 21.78
CA VAL A 130 1.50 1.34 20.32
C VAL A 130 2.47 0.24 19.87
N ALA A 131 1.95 -0.71 19.10
CA ALA A 131 2.74 -1.75 18.45
C ALA A 131 3.07 -1.33 17.01
N THR A 132 4.30 -0.89 16.78
CA THR A 132 4.77 -0.49 15.45
C THR A 132 5.69 -1.54 14.84
N VAL A 133 5.43 -1.88 13.58
CA VAL A 133 6.31 -2.69 12.72
C VAL A 133 6.44 -2.01 11.36
N GLN A 134 7.68 -1.86 10.89
CA GLN A 134 7.95 -1.35 9.55
C GLN A 134 7.38 -2.30 8.47
N GLY A 135 6.60 -1.73 7.56
CA GLY A 135 5.96 -2.43 6.45
C GLY A 135 6.49 -1.96 5.09
N LEU A 136 6.16 -2.72 4.04
CA LEU A 136 6.52 -2.36 2.65
C LEU A 136 5.54 -1.32 2.10
N SER A 137 5.67 -0.08 2.59
CA SER A 137 4.72 1.03 2.35
C SER A 137 3.31 0.70 2.86
N GLY A 138 2.31 1.48 2.46
CA GLY A 138 0.91 1.26 2.87
C GLY A 138 0.40 -0.12 2.47
N THR A 139 0.69 -0.58 1.25
CA THR A 139 0.28 -1.91 0.75
C THR A 139 0.82 -3.04 1.61
N GLY A 140 2.11 -3.01 1.97
CA GLY A 140 2.71 -4.01 2.85
C GLY A 140 2.12 -3.95 4.25
N SER A 141 1.88 -2.76 4.78
CA SER A 141 1.26 -2.57 6.10
C SER A 141 -0.20 -3.06 6.15
N LEU A 142 -0.99 -2.80 5.11
CA LEU A 142 -2.34 -3.36 4.95
C LEU A 142 -2.31 -4.88 4.92
N ARG A 143 -1.36 -5.47 4.19
CA ARG A 143 -1.21 -6.94 4.12
C ARG A 143 -0.87 -7.55 5.48
N LEU A 144 0.00 -6.90 6.27
CA LEU A 144 0.31 -7.33 7.64
C LEU A 144 -0.92 -7.24 8.54
N GLY A 145 -1.67 -6.14 8.48
CA GLY A 145 -2.91 -5.96 9.24
C GLY A 145 -3.96 -7.01 8.88
N ALA A 146 -4.19 -7.25 7.58
CA ALA A 146 -5.11 -8.30 7.11
C ALA A 146 -4.70 -9.70 7.58
N ALA A 147 -3.40 -10.03 7.55
CA ALA A 147 -2.90 -11.31 8.07
C ALA A 147 -3.03 -11.43 9.59
N LEU A 148 -2.94 -10.31 10.32
CA LEU A 148 -3.17 -10.28 11.77
C LEU A 148 -4.66 -10.52 12.07
N ILE A 149 -5.56 -9.88 11.33
CA ILE A 149 -7.01 -10.06 11.43
C ILE A 149 -7.38 -11.53 11.18
N GLU A 150 -6.88 -12.11 10.08
CA GLU A 150 -7.11 -13.51 9.72
C GLU A 150 -6.70 -14.47 10.85
N ARG A 151 -5.53 -14.27 11.47
CA ARG A 151 -5.04 -15.17 12.53
C ARG A 151 -5.83 -15.07 13.84
N ASN A 152 -6.41 -13.91 14.11
CA ASN A 152 -7.18 -13.67 15.34
C ASN A 152 -8.67 -14.01 15.17
N HIS A 153 -9.17 -14.07 13.94
CA HIS A 153 -10.52 -14.52 13.61
C HIS A 153 -10.50 -16.02 13.26
N LYS A 154 -10.57 -16.88 14.28
CA LYS A 154 -10.33 -18.34 14.20
C LYS A 154 -11.27 -19.16 13.29
N ASN A 155 -12.17 -18.53 12.54
CA ASN A 155 -13.05 -19.22 11.61
C ASN A 155 -12.46 -19.21 10.19
N ILE A 156 -11.97 -20.38 9.78
CA ILE A 156 -11.70 -20.86 8.42
C ILE A 156 -10.30 -20.51 7.87
N PHE A 157 -9.43 -21.53 7.84
CA PHE A 157 -8.15 -21.55 7.13
C PHE A 157 -8.34 -21.63 5.61
N ASN A 158 -7.77 -20.67 4.88
CA ASN A 158 -6.91 -20.88 3.69
C ASN A 158 -6.60 -19.50 3.08
N ASP A 159 -5.34 -19.08 3.13
CA ASP A 159 -4.75 -17.92 2.44
C ASP A 159 -5.65 -16.66 2.33
N ALA A 160 -5.72 -15.89 3.41
CA ALA A 160 -6.33 -14.57 3.54
C ALA A 160 -7.79 -14.48 3.06
N ARG A 161 -8.63 -15.45 3.41
CA ARG A 161 -10.10 -15.42 3.24
C ARG A 161 -10.79 -14.56 4.30
N VAL A 162 -10.34 -13.34 4.56
CA VAL A 162 -11.13 -12.41 5.39
C VAL A 162 -12.34 -12.00 4.54
N PRO A 163 -13.58 -12.42 4.88
CA PRO A 163 -14.75 -11.99 4.12
C PRO A 163 -14.84 -10.47 4.20
N TRP A 164 -15.07 -9.83 3.06
CA TRP A 164 -15.20 -8.38 3.00
C TRP A 164 -16.52 -8.01 2.34
N SER A 165 -16.99 -6.81 2.66
CA SER A 165 -18.18 -6.21 2.09
C SER A 165 -17.93 -4.70 1.96
N GLU A 166 -18.71 -4.06 1.09
CA GLU A 166 -18.61 -2.61 0.85
C GLU A 166 -19.65 -1.89 1.71
N TYR A 167 -19.32 -0.66 2.11
CA TYR A 167 -20.29 0.32 2.59
C TYR A 167 -20.40 1.45 1.57
N ARG A 168 -21.58 2.04 1.45
CA ARG A 168 -21.83 3.19 0.58
C ARG A 168 -20.92 4.36 0.96
N TYR A 169 -20.42 5.07 -0.04
CA TYR A 169 -19.49 6.17 0.17
C TYR A 169 -19.67 7.30 -0.85
N TYR A 170 -19.57 7.02 -2.15
CA TYR A 170 -19.69 8.04 -3.19
C TYR A 170 -21.11 8.09 -3.74
N ASP A 171 -21.76 9.26 -3.67
CA ASP A 171 -23.03 9.51 -4.34
C ASP A 171 -22.79 10.14 -5.73
N PRO A 172 -23.08 9.44 -6.84
CA PRO A 172 -22.93 9.98 -8.18
C PRO A 172 -23.85 11.16 -8.50
N LYS A 173 -24.94 11.35 -7.75
CA LYS A 173 -25.88 12.47 -7.95
C LYS A 173 -25.32 13.77 -7.41
N THR A 174 -24.75 13.73 -6.21
CA THR A 174 -24.15 14.91 -5.55
C THR A 174 -22.66 15.08 -5.85
N VAL A 175 -22.00 14.04 -6.39
CA VAL A 175 -20.53 13.97 -6.52
C VAL A 175 -19.85 14.16 -5.14
N GLY A 176 -20.55 13.71 -4.10
CA GLY A 176 -20.25 13.91 -2.69
C GLY A 176 -20.25 12.61 -1.89
N LEU A 177 -20.19 12.74 -0.57
CA LEU A 177 -20.27 11.62 0.38
C LEU A 177 -21.75 11.21 0.57
N ASP A 178 -22.08 9.95 0.30
CA ASP A 178 -23.32 9.31 0.75
C ASP A 178 -23.19 8.97 2.24
N PHE A 179 -23.26 10.01 3.08
CA PHE A 179 -22.99 9.89 4.50
C PHE A 179 -24.07 9.07 5.22
N GLU A 180 -25.34 9.29 4.86
CA GLU A 180 -26.47 8.53 5.39
C GLU A 180 -26.34 7.04 5.04
N GLY A 181 -26.04 6.71 3.77
CA GLY A 181 -25.82 5.33 3.36
C GLY A 181 -24.60 4.68 4.01
N MET A 182 -23.50 5.42 4.16
CA MET A 182 -22.31 4.96 4.89
C MET A 182 -22.66 4.55 6.32
N ILE A 183 -23.37 5.41 7.05
CA ILE A 183 -23.75 5.16 8.45
C ILE A 183 -24.72 3.98 8.56
N GLU A 184 -25.71 3.88 7.66
CA GLU A 184 -26.63 2.74 7.61
C GLU A 184 -25.88 1.40 7.44
N ASP A 185 -24.95 1.34 6.49
CA ASP A 185 -24.21 0.11 6.19
C ASP A 185 -23.26 -0.28 7.33
N ILE A 186 -22.55 0.68 7.92
CA ILE A 186 -21.68 0.42 9.08
C ILE A 186 -22.52 -0.04 10.28
N LYS A 187 -23.70 0.55 10.53
CA LYS A 187 -24.61 0.10 11.61
C LYS A 187 -25.15 -1.30 11.38
N ALA A 188 -25.43 -1.65 10.12
CA ALA A 188 -25.97 -2.95 9.73
C ALA A 188 -24.91 -4.06 9.77
N ALA A 189 -23.62 -3.71 9.75
CA ALA A 189 -22.54 -4.69 9.81
C ALA A 189 -22.59 -5.51 11.13
N PRO A 190 -22.14 -6.78 11.09
CA PRO A 190 -22.02 -7.61 12.30
C PRO A 190 -21.15 -6.93 13.36
N GLU A 191 -21.56 -7.00 14.63
CA GLU A 191 -20.78 -6.48 15.75
C GLU A 191 -19.34 -7.04 15.73
N GLY A 192 -18.34 -6.21 16.06
CA GLY A 192 -16.93 -6.64 15.97
C GLY A 192 -16.32 -6.61 14.56
N THR A 193 -17.00 -6.08 13.55
CA THR A 193 -16.46 -5.92 12.19
C THR A 193 -15.24 -4.99 12.16
N PHE A 194 -14.23 -5.32 11.36
CA PHE A 194 -13.13 -4.41 11.04
C PHE A 194 -13.58 -3.45 9.93
N VAL A 195 -13.54 -2.15 10.18
CA VAL A 195 -13.98 -1.12 9.22
C VAL A 195 -12.75 -0.41 8.64
N LEU A 196 -12.49 -0.62 7.35
CA LEU A 196 -11.39 0.05 6.63
C LEU A 196 -11.79 1.49 6.30
N LEU A 197 -10.99 2.46 6.75
CA LEU A 197 -11.23 3.89 6.62
C LEU A 197 -10.00 4.58 6.01
N HIS A 198 -10.18 5.53 5.12
CA HIS A 198 -9.09 6.42 4.70
C HIS A 198 -8.98 7.57 5.71
N GLY A 199 -7.79 7.80 6.28
CA GLY A 199 -7.62 8.83 7.32
C GLY A 199 -7.87 10.25 6.82
N CYS A 200 -7.48 10.51 5.56
CA CYS A 200 -7.69 11.74 4.80
C CYS A 200 -7.39 11.46 3.31
N ALA A 201 -7.75 12.41 2.44
CA ALA A 201 -7.61 12.35 0.99
C ALA A 201 -8.07 11.00 0.42
N HIS A 202 -9.34 10.67 0.62
CA HIS A 202 -9.91 9.39 0.20
C HIS A 202 -9.54 9.07 -1.26
N ASN A 203 -8.85 7.96 -1.47
CA ASN A 203 -8.54 7.48 -2.80
C ASN A 203 -9.62 6.47 -3.24
N PRO A 204 -10.39 6.74 -4.30
CA PRO A 204 -10.00 7.63 -5.39
C PRO A 204 -10.85 8.91 -5.50
N THR A 205 -11.82 9.12 -4.61
CA THR A 205 -12.82 10.19 -4.79
C THR A 205 -12.32 11.60 -4.47
N GLY A 206 -11.33 11.71 -3.57
CA GLY A 206 -10.92 12.97 -2.94
C GLY A 206 -11.99 13.55 -2.01
N ILE A 207 -12.97 12.77 -1.55
CA ILE A 207 -14.05 13.25 -0.69
C ILE A 207 -13.78 12.70 0.71
N ASP A 208 -13.62 13.56 1.71
CA ASP A 208 -13.43 13.14 3.09
C ASP A 208 -14.66 13.51 3.95
N PRO A 209 -14.97 12.74 5.00
CA PRO A 209 -15.94 13.15 6.01
C PRO A 209 -15.50 14.46 6.70
N THR A 210 -16.47 15.32 7.05
CA THR A 210 -16.22 16.50 7.89
C THR A 210 -15.86 16.09 9.33
N PRO A 211 -15.29 16.99 10.15
CA PRO A 211 -15.05 16.70 11.57
C PRO A 211 -16.30 16.18 12.31
N GLU A 212 -17.46 16.78 12.06
CA GLU A 212 -18.73 16.37 12.67
C GLU A 212 -19.21 14.99 12.17
N GLN A 213 -18.92 14.66 10.91
CA GLN A 213 -19.19 13.35 10.36
C GLN A 213 -18.25 12.28 10.95
N TRP A 214 -16.97 12.61 11.17
CA TRP A 214 -16.02 11.72 11.85
C TRP A 214 -16.44 11.37 13.26
N GLU A 215 -16.98 12.33 14.03
CA GLU A 215 -17.54 12.08 15.36
C GLU A 215 -18.66 11.03 15.30
N LYS A 216 -19.60 11.17 14.34
CA LYS A 216 -20.70 10.22 14.15
C LYS A 216 -20.22 8.85 13.69
N ILE A 217 -19.20 8.77 12.83
CA ILE A 217 -18.61 7.49 12.42
C ILE A 217 -17.98 6.80 13.64
N ALA A 218 -17.27 7.57 14.49
CA ALA A 218 -16.69 7.06 15.73
C ALA A 218 -17.78 6.58 16.71
N ASP A 219 -18.91 7.30 16.82
CA ASP A 219 -20.04 6.90 17.65
C ASP A 219 -20.56 5.51 17.25
N VAL A 220 -20.79 5.29 15.94
CA VAL A 220 -21.29 4.01 15.44
C VAL A 220 -20.26 2.89 15.64
N ILE A 221 -18.99 3.15 15.34
CA ILE A 221 -17.93 2.16 15.52
C ILE A 221 -17.83 1.74 16.98
N GLN A 222 -17.95 2.68 17.91
CA GLN A 222 -17.94 2.39 19.34
C GLN A 222 -19.22 1.65 19.80
N GLU A 223 -20.41 2.08 19.36
CA GLU A 223 -21.70 1.43 19.68
C GLU A 223 -21.73 -0.03 19.22
N LYS A 224 -21.18 -0.30 18.03
CA LYS A 224 -21.16 -1.62 17.40
C LYS A 224 -19.90 -2.44 17.74
N ASN A 225 -19.08 -1.95 18.66
CA ASN A 225 -17.82 -2.56 19.05
C ASN A 225 -16.95 -2.96 17.83
N HIS A 226 -16.99 -2.15 16.77
CA HIS A 226 -16.22 -2.35 15.56
C HIS A 226 -14.75 -1.94 15.78
N ILE A 227 -13.86 -2.49 14.94
CA ILE A 227 -12.44 -2.18 15.00
C ILE A 227 -12.06 -1.32 13.79
N PRO A 228 -11.71 -0.04 13.99
CA PRO A 228 -11.26 0.81 12.90
C PRO A 228 -9.87 0.36 12.38
N PHE A 229 -9.75 0.26 11.06
CA PHE A 229 -8.48 0.08 10.36
C PHE A 229 -8.28 1.25 9.41
N PHE A 230 -7.36 2.16 9.72
CA PHE A 230 -7.05 3.30 8.86
C PHE A 230 -5.97 3.00 7.82
N ASP A 231 -6.19 3.42 6.58
CA ASP A 231 -5.16 3.63 5.56
C ASP A 231 -4.79 5.13 5.54
N VAL A 232 -3.53 5.43 5.82
CA VAL A 232 -2.98 6.78 5.96
C VAL A 232 -1.81 6.93 4.99
N ALA A 233 -2.13 7.27 3.74
CA ALA A 233 -1.14 7.41 2.67
C ALA A 233 -0.77 8.86 2.32
N TYR A 234 -1.56 9.84 2.81
CA TYR A 234 -1.50 11.23 2.37
C TYR A 234 -1.36 12.23 3.53
N GLN A 235 -0.97 11.79 4.73
CA GLN A 235 -0.84 12.68 5.88
C GLN A 235 0.08 13.87 5.60
N GLY A 236 -0.45 15.08 5.83
CA GLY A 236 0.16 16.38 5.56
C GLY A 236 0.05 16.82 4.09
N PHE A 237 -0.20 15.88 3.18
CA PHE A 237 -0.34 16.13 1.75
C PHE A 237 -1.77 16.51 1.34
N ALA A 238 -2.74 16.30 2.22
CA ALA A 238 -4.14 16.56 1.95
C ALA A 238 -4.48 18.03 2.25
N SER A 239 -4.32 18.47 3.51
CA SER A 239 -4.59 19.85 3.90
C SER A 239 -3.37 20.78 3.80
N GLY A 240 -2.16 20.20 3.87
CA GLY A 240 -0.91 20.92 4.13
C GLY A 240 -0.46 20.83 5.60
N SER A 241 -1.27 20.24 6.48
CA SER A 241 -0.98 20.08 7.91
C SER A 241 -0.96 18.61 8.31
N LEU A 242 0.16 18.18 8.90
CA LEU A 242 0.33 16.83 9.43
C LEU A 242 -0.67 16.49 10.54
N ASP A 243 -1.09 17.49 11.31
CA ASP A 243 -1.98 17.33 12.46
C ASP A 243 -3.45 17.26 12.03
N GLU A 244 -3.87 18.13 11.11
CA GLU A 244 -5.23 18.09 10.56
C GLU A 244 -5.48 16.77 9.84
N ASP A 245 -4.52 16.33 9.01
CA ASP A 245 -4.64 15.10 8.24
C ASP A 245 -4.57 13.82 9.09
N ALA A 246 -4.19 13.94 10.37
CA ALA A 246 -4.21 12.86 11.36
C ALA A 246 -5.38 12.94 12.35
N ALA A 247 -6.22 13.98 12.24
CA ALA A 247 -7.28 14.26 13.22
C ALA A 247 -8.26 13.09 13.36
N SER A 248 -8.65 12.44 12.26
CA SER A 248 -9.54 11.28 12.26
C SER A 248 -8.97 10.12 13.08
N VAL A 249 -7.70 9.76 12.88
CA VAL A 249 -7.04 8.70 13.66
C VAL A 249 -6.94 9.09 15.14
N ARG A 250 -6.52 10.33 15.41
CA ARG A 250 -6.33 10.82 16.78
C ARG A 250 -7.64 10.90 17.55
N LEU A 251 -8.75 11.23 16.90
CA LEU A 251 -10.10 11.20 17.47
C LEU A 251 -10.44 9.80 18.02
N PHE A 252 -10.23 8.77 17.21
CA PHE A 252 -10.57 7.39 17.59
C PHE A 252 -9.69 6.90 18.74
N VAL A 253 -8.39 7.23 18.70
CA VAL A 253 -7.46 6.90 19.79
C VAL A 253 -7.80 7.67 21.07
N ALA A 254 -8.22 8.94 20.98
CA ALA A 254 -8.63 9.75 22.12
C ALA A 254 -9.91 9.21 22.79
N ARG A 255 -10.82 8.62 22.02
CA ARG A 255 -12.00 7.90 22.52
C ARG A 255 -11.67 6.54 23.15
N GLY A 256 -10.40 6.13 23.15
CA GLY A 256 -9.93 4.90 23.77
C GLY A 256 -10.12 3.64 22.93
N LEU A 257 -10.46 3.77 21.64
CA LEU A 257 -10.63 2.64 20.74
C LEU A 257 -9.27 1.96 20.44
N GLU A 258 -9.29 0.65 20.24
CA GLU A 258 -8.17 -0.07 19.64
C GLU A 258 -8.20 0.13 18.12
N VAL A 259 -7.07 0.51 17.53
CA VAL A 259 -7.00 0.98 16.14
C VAL A 259 -5.84 0.32 15.40
N LEU A 260 -6.06 -0.10 14.15
CA LEU A 260 -4.99 -0.46 13.22
C LEU A 260 -4.76 0.69 12.25
N VAL A 261 -3.50 1.01 11.93
CA VAL A 261 -3.16 2.09 10.99
C VAL A 261 -2.04 1.65 10.06
N ALA A 262 -2.34 1.56 8.76
CA ALA A 262 -1.35 1.39 7.70
C ALA A 262 -0.89 2.77 7.23
N GLN A 263 0.35 3.15 7.55
CA GLN A 263 0.94 4.44 7.17
C GLN A 263 1.92 4.26 6.01
N SER A 264 1.89 5.16 5.02
CA SER A 264 2.79 5.18 3.87
C SER A 264 3.59 6.47 3.80
N TYR A 265 4.86 6.36 3.36
CA TYR A 265 5.72 7.50 3.07
C TYR A 265 5.92 7.75 1.56
N SER A 266 5.16 7.05 0.72
CA SER A 266 5.35 7.13 -0.72
C SER A 266 4.97 8.49 -1.32
N LYS A 267 3.99 9.19 -0.75
CA LYS A 267 3.48 10.45 -1.31
C LYS A 267 4.03 11.66 -0.58
N ASN A 268 3.85 11.72 0.74
CA ASN A 268 4.26 12.85 1.57
C ASN A 268 5.79 13.11 1.60
N LEU A 269 6.62 12.08 1.44
CA LEU A 269 8.09 12.20 1.28
C LEU A 269 8.57 11.83 -0.13
N GLY A 270 7.66 11.55 -1.07
CA GLY A 270 8.05 11.14 -2.42
C GLY A 270 8.81 9.81 -2.49
N LEU A 271 8.80 8.98 -1.44
CA LEU A 271 9.54 7.73 -1.35
C LEU A 271 8.75 6.57 -1.97
N TYR A 272 8.31 6.74 -3.23
CA TYR A 272 7.46 5.78 -3.94
C TYR A 272 8.15 4.41 -4.08
N ALA A 273 9.39 4.42 -4.56
CA ALA A 273 10.16 3.21 -4.89
C ALA A 273 10.83 2.57 -3.67
N GLU A 274 11.07 3.35 -2.60
CA GLU A 274 11.70 2.85 -1.36
C GLU A 274 10.82 1.89 -0.57
N ARG A 275 9.52 1.85 -0.91
CA ARG A 275 8.52 0.99 -0.26
C ARG A 275 8.56 1.11 1.26
N ILE A 276 8.63 2.33 1.79
CA ILE A 276 8.68 2.59 3.23
C ILE A 276 7.29 2.97 3.78
N GLY A 277 6.92 2.32 4.89
CA GLY A 277 5.68 2.53 5.63
C GLY A 277 5.71 1.76 6.94
N ALA A 278 4.61 1.82 7.69
CA ALA A 278 4.48 1.14 8.97
C ALA A 278 3.05 0.63 9.19
N ILE A 279 2.91 -0.46 9.94
CA ILE A 279 1.66 -0.83 10.59
C ILE A 279 1.78 -0.41 12.06
N ASN A 280 0.89 0.46 12.51
CA ASN A 280 0.77 0.90 13.89
C ASN A 280 -0.52 0.31 14.47
N VAL A 281 -0.44 -0.46 15.55
CA VAL A 281 -1.61 -0.98 16.25
C VAL A 281 -1.67 -0.39 17.64
N ILE A 282 -2.68 0.45 17.88
CA ILE A 282 -2.95 1.07 19.17
C ILE A 282 -3.82 0.09 19.95
N SER A 283 -3.26 -0.45 21.03
CA SER A 283 -3.92 -1.47 21.86
C SER A 283 -4.45 -0.88 23.17
N SER A 284 -5.25 -1.66 23.88
CA SER A 284 -5.80 -1.34 25.21
C SER A 284 -4.73 -1.28 26.31
N SER A 285 -3.64 -2.05 26.20
CA SER A 285 -2.58 -2.12 27.21
C SER A 285 -1.19 -2.36 26.58
N PRO A 286 -0.09 -2.04 27.28
CA PRO A 286 1.26 -2.33 26.81
C PRO A 286 1.53 -3.82 26.62
N GLU A 287 0.95 -4.70 27.45
CA GLU A 287 1.06 -6.16 27.28
C GLU A 287 0.35 -6.63 26.01
N SER A 288 -0.81 -6.03 25.70
CA SER A 288 -1.53 -6.31 24.44
C SER A 288 -0.71 -5.85 23.23
N ALA A 289 -0.16 -4.64 23.28
CA ALA A 289 0.73 -4.12 22.23
C ALA A 289 1.96 -5.02 22.02
N ALA A 290 2.59 -5.51 23.10
CA ALA A 290 3.71 -6.43 23.01
C ALA A 290 3.33 -7.76 22.31
N ARG A 291 2.16 -8.33 22.65
CA ARG A 291 1.64 -9.54 21.98
C ARG A 291 1.37 -9.29 20.51
N VAL A 292 0.70 -8.19 20.16
CA VAL A 292 0.40 -7.80 18.78
C VAL A 292 1.70 -7.65 17.97
N LYS A 293 2.68 -6.91 18.50
CA LYS A 293 4.00 -6.74 17.85
C LYS A 293 4.69 -8.08 17.60
N SER A 294 4.61 -9.02 18.55
CA SER A 294 5.17 -10.37 18.37
C SER A 294 4.51 -11.14 17.22
N GLN A 295 3.19 -11.03 17.06
CA GLN A 295 2.46 -11.69 15.98
C GLN A 295 2.76 -11.06 14.64
N LEU A 296 2.80 -9.73 14.57
CA LEU A 296 3.21 -9.00 13.36
C LEU A 296 4.61 -9.42 12.88
N LYS A 297 5.58 -9.57 13.79
CA LYS A 297 6.92 -10.11 13.45
C LYS A 297 6.86 -11.53 12.88
N ARG A 298 6.03 -12.41 13.46
CA ARG A 298 5.82 -13.77 12.95
C ARG A 298 5.13 -13.80 11.58
N ILE A 299 4.33 -12.79 11.25
CA ILE A 299 3.70 -12.62 9.93
C ILE A 299 4.73 -12.09 8.93
N ALA A 300 5.48 -11.06 9.30
CA ALA A 300 6.48 -10.40 8.44
C ALA A 300 7.62 -11.36 8.04
N ARG A 301 8.10 -12.19 8.97
CA ARG A 301 9.24 -13.09 8.75
C ARG A 301 9.10 -13.99 7.50
N PRO A 302 8.01 -14.76 7.31
CA PRO A 302 7.85 -15.56 6.09
C PRO A 302 7.44 -14.73 4.85
N MET A 303 6.97 -13.48 5.01
CA MET A 303 6.61 -12.63 3.87
C MET A 303 7.82 -11.97 3.22
N TYR A 304 8.73 -11.43 4.03
CA TYR A 304 9.88 -10.66 3.51
C TYR A 304 11.11 -10.70 4.44
N SER A 305 11.16 -11.59 5.44
CA SER A 305 12.24 -11.71 6.43
C SER A 305 12.40 -10.48 7.33
N ASN A 306 12.95 -9.39 6.80
CA ASN A 306 13.10 -8.07 7.43
C ASN A 306 12.97 -6.98 6.35
N PRO A 307 12.48 -5.78 6.70
CA PRO A 307 12.17 -4.75 5.71
C PRO A 307 13.42 -3.97 5.26
N PRO A 308 13.38 -3.29 4.09
CA PRO A 308 14.49 -2.48 3.57
C PRO A 308 14.92 -1.34 4.49
N VAL A 309 16.22 -1.04 4.55
CA VAL A 309 16.77 -0.05 5.49
C VAL A 309 16.81 1.39 4.95
N HIS A 310 16.94 1.56 3.64
CA HIS A 310 17.24 2.87 3.02
C HIS A 310 16.17 3.91 3.30
N GLY A 311 14.94 3.68 2.81
CA GLY A 311 13.80 4.57 3.12
C GLY A 311 13.54 4.74 4.61
N ALA A 312 13.76 3.73 5.45
CA ALA A 312 13.54 3.84 6.89
C ALA A 312 14.48 4.84 7.56
N ARG A 313 15.75 4.89 7.14
CA ARG A 313 16.73 5.85 7.64
C ARG A 313 16.40 7.26 7.19
N ILE A 314 16.07 7.45 5.90
CA ILE A 314 15.62 8.76 5.38
C ILE A 314 14.47 9.31 6.23
N VAL A 315 13.43 8.50 6.46
CA VAL A 315 12.29 8.96 7.28
C VAL A 315 12.71 9.22 8.72
N ALA A 316 13.51 8.35 9.33
CA ALA A 316 13.98 8.53 10.70
C ALA A 316 14.79 9.83 10.87
N ASP A 317 15.67 10.15 9.91
CA ASP A 317 16.50 11.34 9.93
C ASP A 317 15.65 12.60 9.72
N ILE A 318 14.73 12.59 8.75
CA ILE A 318 13.88 13.74 8.46
C ILE A 318 12.89 14.00 9.59
N VAL A 319 12.16 12.97 10.04
CA VAL A 319 11.11 13.12 11.04
C VAL A 319 11.68 13.27 12.45
N GLY A 320 12.80 12.62 12.74
CA GLY A 320 13.45 12.66 14.05
C GLY A 320 14.36 13.87 14.28
N ASN A 321 14.70 14.65 13.24
CA ASN A 321 15.53 15.85 13.35
C ASN A 321 14.67 17.12 13.19
N PRO A 322 14.57 17.98 14.22
CA PRO A 322 13.73 19.19 14.15
C PRO A 322 14.02 20.10 12.94
N ALA A 323 15.30 20.27 12.57
CA ALA A 323 15.66 21.13 11.45
C ALA A 323 15.21 20.55 10.10
N LEU A 324 15.46 19.25 9.87
CA LEU A 324 14.99 18.59 8.64
C LEU A 324 13.46 18.46 8.62
N PHE A 325 12.84 18.27 9.78
CA PHE A 325 11.38 18.21 9.91
C PHE A 325 10.73 19.55 9.54
N ASP A 326 11.30 20.67 9.99
CA ASP A 326 10.84 22.01 9.64
C ASP A 326 11.01 22.30 8.14
N GLU A 327 12.14 21.91 7.54
CA GLU A 327 12.33 21.99 6.08
C GLU A 327 11.29 21.15 5.32
N TRP A 328 11.01 19.93 5.79
CA TRP A 328 10.02 19.06 5.17
C TRP A 328 8.62 19.65 5.20
N LYS A 329 8.20 20.24 6.33
CA LYS A 329 6.89 20.92 6.43
C LYS A 329 6.75 22.03 5.39
N VAL A 330 7.80 22.83 5.19
CA VAL A 330 7.78 23.90 4.16
C VAL A 330 7.64 23.32 2.75
N GLU A 331 8.38 22.26 2.41
CA GLU A 331 8.25 21.61 1.10
C GLU A 331 6.84 21.01 0.91
N MET A 332 6.27 20.43 1.96
CA MET A 332 4.94 19.83 1.95
C MET A 332 3.83 20.88 1.76
N GLU A 333 3.87 21.99 2.49
CA GLU A 333 2.93 23.11 2.33
C GLU A 333 2.96 23.66 0.89
N MET A 334 4.16 23.78 0.31
CA MET A 334 4.32 24.19 -1.09
C MET A 334 3.70 23.18 -2.06
N MET A 335 3.90 21.86 -1.85
CA MET A 335 3.30 20.83 -2.69
C MET A 335 1.76 20.82 -2.60
N ALA A 336 1.21 20.93 -1.39
CA ALA A 336 -0.23 21.03 -1.17
C ALA A 336 -0.81 22.32 -1.78
N GLY A 337 -0.11 23.45 -1.63
CA GLY A 337 -0.47 24.73 -2.24
C GLY A 337 -0.50 24.67 -3.77
N ARG A 338 0.47 24.00 -4.39
CA ARG A 338 0.49 23.79 -5.85
C ARG A 338 -0.72 23.00 -6.32
N ILE A 339 -1.08 21.91 -5.63
CA ILE A 339 -2.27 21.12 -5.95
C ILE A 339 -3.51 22.00 -5.91
N LYS A 340 -3.72 22.77 -4.82
CA LYS A 340 -4.86 23.70 -4.66
C LYS A 340 -4.94 24.68 -5.84
N ASN A 341 -3.82 25.26 -6.26
CA ASN A 341 -3.76 26.15 -7.42
C ASN A 341 -4.15 25.45 -8.73
N VAL A 342 -3.67 24.23 -8.98
CA VAL A 342 -4.05 23.44 -10.17
C VAL A 342 -5.56 23.14 -10.16
N ARG A 343 -6.16 22.84 -8.99
CA ARG A 343 -7.62 22.67 -8.87
C ARG A 343 -8.37 23.93 -9.28
N GLN A 344 -7.90 25.08 -8.80
CA GLN A 344 -8.49 26.38 -9.10
C GLN A 344 -8.45 26.67 -10.60
N GLN A 345 -7.28 26.52 -11.22
CA GLN A 345 -7.13 26.75 -12.66
C GLN A 345 -7.98 25.81 -13.50
N LEU A 346 -8.10 24.54 -13.11
CA LEU A 346 -8.97 23.58 -13.80
C LEU A 346 -10.44 23.99 -13.67
N TYR A 347 -10.88 24.34 -12.47
CA TYR A 347 -12.25 24.81 -12.22
C TYR A 347 -12.58 26.05 -13.05
N ASP A 348 -11.71 27.07 -13.04
CA ASP A 348 -11.93 28.32 -13.79
C ASP A 348 -11.95 28.05 -15.31
N SER A 349 -11.05 27.19 -15.79
CA SER A 349 -10.94 26.81 -17.20
C SER A 349 -12.15 26.01 -17.69
N ILE A 350 -12.68 25.10 -16.89
CA ILE A 350 -13.87 24.31 -17.26
C ILE A 350 -15.12 25.17 -17.15
N SER A 351 -15.27 25.91 -16.05
CA SER A 351 -16.47 26.74 -15.80
C SER A 351 -16.65 27.84 -16.84
N SER A 352 -15.56 28.37 -17.39
CA SER A 352 -15.62 29.35 -18.49
C SER A 352 -15.97 28.74 -19.86
N LYS A 353 -15.75 27.44 -20.05
CA LYS A 353 -15.94 26.75 -21.35
C LYS A 353 -17.22 25.91 -21.41
N ASP A 354 -17.61 25.31 -20.29
CA ASP A 354 -18.79 24.46 -20.22
C ASP A 354 -20.06 25.31 -20.07
N LYS A 355 -21.01 25.11 -21.00
CA LYS A 355 -22.31 25.80 -21.03
C LYS A 355 -23.46 24.87 -20.63
N SER A 356 -23.16 23.65 -20.18
CA SER A 356 -24.17 22.64 -19.84
C SER A 356 -24.95 22.94 -18.55
N GLY A 357 -24.45 23.85 -17.71
CA GLY A 357 -25.01 24.14 -16.39
C GLY A 357 -24.61 23.13 -15.30
N LYS A 358 -23.66 22.22 -15.59
CA LYS A 358 -23.08 21.32 -14.57
C LYS A 358 -22.29 22.13 -13.53
N ASP A 359 -22.53 21.85 -12.25
CA ASP A 359 -21.71 22.39 -11.16
C ASP A 359 -20.34 21.70 -11.11
N TRP A 360 -19.26 22.47 -11.28
CA TRP A 360 -17.88 22.00 -11.20
C TRP A 360 -17.20 22.33 -9.86
N SER A 361 -17.91 22.95 -8.91
CA SER A 361 -17.37 23.36 -7.61
C SER A 361 -16.80 22.20 -6.79
N PHE A 362 -17.21 20.96 -7.07
CA PHE A 362 -16.67 19.76 -6.46
C PHE A 362 -15.16 19.59 -6.70
N ILE A 363 -14.61 20.13 -7.80
CA ILE A 363 -13.15 20.08 -8.07
C ILE A 363 -12.38 20.80 -6.96
N LEU A 364 -12.92 21.90 -6.45
CA LEU A 364 -12.31 22.71 -5.39
C LEU A 364 -12.51 22.10 -3.99
N LYS A 365 -13.62 21.40 -3.79
CA LYS A 365 -13.97 20.77 -2.50
C LYS A 365 -13.24 19.45 -2.28
N GLN A 366 -12.90 18.74 -3.35
CA GLN A 366 -12.16 17.49 -3.26
C GLN A 366 -10.70 17.71 -2.82
N ILE A 367 -10.18 16.78 -2.03
CA ILE A 367 -8.92 16.84 -1.32
C ILE A 367 -7.90 15.86 -1.94
N GLY A 368 -6.61 16.20 -1.82
CA GLY A 368 -5.50 15.33 -2.21
C GLY A 368 -5.16 15.37 -3.70
N MET A 369 -4.49 14.32 -4.18
CA MET A 369 -3.90 14.29 -5.53
C MET A 369 -4.91 14.07 -6.66
N PHE A 370 -6.13 13.66 -6.36
CA PHE A 370 -7.10 13.20 -7.34
C PHE A 370 -8.41 13.97 -7.27
N SER A 371 -9.06 14.13 -8.42
CA SER A 371 -10.44 14.57 -8.50
C SER A 371 -11.29 13.53 -9.21
N TYR A 372 -12.42 13.15 -8.60
CA TYR A 372 -13.45 12.34 -9.25
C TYR A 372 -14.32 13.25 -10.10
N THR A 373 -14.17 13.14 -11.42
CA THR A 373 -14.72 14.11 -12.38
C THR A 373 -16.22 13.96 -12.66
N GLY A 374 -16.80 12.81 -12.26
CA GLY A 374 -18.16 12.41 -12.62
C GLY A 374 -18.34 12.13 -14.12
N LEU A 375 -17.26 12.01 -14.90
CA LEU A 375 -17.33 11.66 -16.31
C LEU A 375 -17.79 10.20 -16.49
N ASN A 376 -18.72 9.98 -17.41
CA ASN A 376 -19.21 8.64 -17.73
C ASN A 376 -18.21 7.87 -18.61
N LYS A 377 -18.42 6.54 -18.76
CA LYS A 377 -17.51 5.67 -19.52
C LYS A 377 -17.34 6.12 -20.98
N ASN A 378 -18.38 6.70 -21.61
CA ASN A 378 -18.32 7.14 -23.00
C ASN A 378 -17.49 8.43 -23.13
N GLN A 379 -17.66 9.38 -22.21
CA GLN A 379 -16.85 10.60 -22.16
C GLN A 379 -15.37 10.31 -21.94
N LEU A 380 -15.04 9.32 -21.08
CA LEU A 380 -13.65 8.90 -20.88
C LEU A 380 -13.03 8.27 -22.11
N LYS A 381 -13.77 7.40 -22.81
CA LYS A 381 -13.34 6.81 -24.07
C LYS A 381 -13.11 7.88 -25.13
N LEU A 382 -14.03 8.84 -25.23
CA LEU A 382 -13.94 9.95 -26.18
C LEU A 382 -12.72 10.84 -25.87
N ASN A 383 -12.46 11.17 -24.60
CA ASN A 383 -11.28 11.94 -24.21
C ASN A 383 -9.97 11.20 -24.53
N ALA A 384 -9.91 9.89 -24.27
CA ALA A 384 -8.75 9.07 -24.59
C ALA A 384 -8.50 8.95 -26.10
N LEU A 385 -9.54 9.05 -26.94
CA LEU A 385 -9.44 9.02 -28.40
C LEU A 385 -9.13 10.39 -29.00
N CYS A 386 -9.85 11.44 -28.58
CA CYS A 386 -9.84 12.76 -29.22
C CYS A 386 -8.73 13.67 -28.69
N PHE A 387 -8.41 13.58 -27.40
CA PHE A 387 -7.43 14.47 -26.75
C PHE A 387 -6.14 13.77 -26.33
N ARG A 388 -6.00 12.46 -26.66
CA ARG A 388 -4.89 11.58 -26.26
C ARG A 388 -4.50 11.69 -24.78
N THR A 389 -5.47 12.07 -23.96
CA THR A 389 -5.34 12.14 -22.50
C THR A 389 -5.74 10.79 -21.94
N LYS A 390 -4.83 10.11 -21.25
CA LYS A 390 -5.16 8.83 -20.61
C LYS A 390 -5.71 9.11 -19.21
N LEU A 391 -7.03 9.22 -19.14
CA LEU A 391 -7.79 9.44 -17.90
C LEU A 391 -8.34 8.12 -17.36
N LEU A 392 -8.29 7.93 -16.04
CA LEU A 392 -9.25 7.08 -15.36
C LEU A 392 -10.55 7.90 -15.16
N ARG A 393 -11.59 7.39 -14.47
CA ARG A 393 -12.67 8.27 -13.94
C ARG A 393 -12.14 9.43 -13.06
N LEU A 394 -10.85 9.36 -12.77
CA LEU A 394 -10.00 10.18 -11.93
C LEU A 394 -9.10 11.04 -12.78
N LEU A 395 -9.00 12.31 -12.39
CA LEU A 395 -8.01 13.21 -12.91
C LEU A 395 -6.99 13.49 -11.81
N GLN A 396 -5.74 13.08 -12.02
CA GLN A 396 -4.64 13.45 -11.15
C GLN A 396 -4.33 14.95 -11.32
N LEU A 397 -4.33 15.70 -10.22
CA LEU A 397 -4.13 17.17 -10.17
C LEU A 397 -2.75 17.56 -9.63
N ALA A 398 -1.88 16.56 -9.43
CA ALA A 398 -0.53 16.71 -8.93
C ALA A 398 0.54 16.86 -10.03
N THR A 399 0.12 17.08 -11.28
CA THR A 399 0.98 17.33 -12.44
C THR A 399 1.01 18.80 -12.78
#